data_AF-A0A4R1ATB8-F1
#
_entry.id   AF-A0A4R1ATB8-F1
#
_cell.length_a   1.000
_cell.length_b   1.000
_cell.length_c   1.000
_cell.angle_alpha   90.00
_cell.angle_beta   90.00
_cell.angle_gamma   90.00
#
_symmetry.space_group_name_H-M   'P 1'
#
loop_
_entity.id
_entity.type
_entity.pdbx_description
1 polymer ?
#
loop_
_entity_poly.entity_id
_entity_poly.type
_entity_poly.pdbx_seq_one_letter_code
_entity_poly.pdbx_strand_id
1 'polypeptide(L)'
;MNNHTYYIVVHVVNLILLGAIGFLAFFSVVNISPAQDPISDIFKFGLIGFLLVMWAVNYWIQYKKQKWILPIAGTILYVTIALFVMGGVMPFLRDIVY
;
A
#
# COMPACT_ATOMS: atom_id res chain seq x y z
N MET A 1 17.76 9.20 20.09
CA MET A 1 18.21 9.16 18.68
C MET A 1 18.53 10.59 18.27
N ASN A 2 19.67 10.83 17.61
CA ASN A 2 19.97 12.16 17.04
C ASN A 2 18.92 12.49 15.97
N ASN A 3 18.49 13.76 15.88
CA ASN A 3 17.52 14.21 14.87
C ASN A 3 17.94 13.81 13.45
N HIS A 4 19.24 13.88 13.14
CA HIS A 4 19.76 13.42 11.85
C HIS A 4 19.51 11.92 11.60
N THR A 5 19.80 11.08 12.58
CA THR A 5 19.58 9.63 12.50
C THR A 5 18.09 9.31 12.36
N TYR A 6 17.21 10.07 13.03
CA TYR A 6 15.76 9.93 12.90
C TYR A 6 15.28 10.13 11.47
N TYR A 7 15.66 11.24 10.84
CA TYR A 7 15.22 11.55 9.48
C TYR A 7 15.72 10.50 8.47
N ILE A 8 16.98 10.05 8.60
CA ILE A 8 17.52 8.99 7.72
C ILE A 8 16.68 7.71 7.82
N VAL A 9 16.39 7.24 9.04
CA VAL A 9 15.59 6.03 9.24
C VAL A 9 14.19 6.19 8.65
N VAL A 10 13.54 7.33 8.90
CA VAL A 10 12.21 7.64 8.35
C VAL A 10 12.23 7.64 6.83
N HIS A 11 13.21 8.28 6.19
CA HIS A 11 13.31 8.32 4.74
C HIS A 11 13.53 6.93 4.14
N VAL A 12 14.46 6.16 4.69
CA VAL A 12 14.76 4.80 4.20
C VAL A 12 13.53 3.90 4.32
N VAL A 13 12.85 3.89 5.45
CA VAL A 13 11.65 3.06 5.64
C VAL A 13 10.53 3.46 4.68
N ASN A 14 10.27 4.76 4.51
CA ASN A 14 9.23 5.20 3.58
C ASN A 14 9.58 4.92 2.12
N LEU A 15 10.87 4.91 1.76
CA LEU A 15 11.33 4.53 0.43
C LEU A 15 11.09 3.04 0.16
N ILE A 16 11.37 2.17 1.13
CA ILE A 16 11.08 0.73 1.03
C ILE A 16 9.58 0.50 0.88
N LEU A 17 8.76 1.18 1.70
CA LEU A 17 7.29 1.08 1.63
C LEU A 17 6.76 1.57 0.27
N LEU A 18 7.31 2.67 -0.25
CA LEU A 18 6.95 3.16 -1.58
C LEU A 18 7.34 2.15 -2.67
N GLY A 19 8.52 1.53 -2.55
CA GLY A 19 8.96 0.45 -3.43
C GLY A 19 8.02 -0.76 -3.41
N ALA A 20 7.52 -1.15 -2.24
CA ALA A 20 6.53 -2.22 -2.11
C ALA A 20 5.19 -1.87 -2.78
N ILE A 21 4.69 -0.64 -2.59
CA ILE A 21 3.48 -0.15 -3.27
C ILE A 21 3.71 -0.12 -4.79
N GLY A 22 4.87 0.35 -5.25
CA GLY A 22 5.23 0.37 -6.67
C GLY A 22 5.32 -1.03 -7.28
N PHE A 23 5.84 -2.00 -6.53
CA PHE A 23 5.86 -3.41 -6.94
C PHE A 23 4.45 -3.97 -7.09
N LEU A 24 3.56 -3.73 -6.11
CA LEU A 24 2.15 -4.12 -6.20
C LEU A 24 1.46 -3.47 -7.40
N ALA A 25 1.73 -2.18 -7.65
CA ALA A 25 1.19 -1.47 -8.78
C ALA A 25 1.64 -2.06 -10.12
N PHE A 26 2.94 -2.36 -10.26
CA PHE A 26 3.49 -2.99 -11.45
C PHE A 26 2.77 -4.30 -11.77
N PHE A 27 2.70 -5.24 -10.79
CA PHE A 27 2.03 -6.53 -10.98
C PHE A 27 0.53 -6.41 -11.22
N SER A 28 -0.12 -5.39 -10.65
CA SER A 28 -1.54 -5.13 -10.89
C SER A 28 -1.82 -4.68 -12.32
N VAL A 29 -0.85 -4.03 -12.98
CA VAL A 29 -0.99 -3.53 -14.37
C VAL A 29 -0.49 -4.56 -15.39
N VAL A 30 0.63 -5.24 -15.15
CA VAL A 30 1.17 -6.22 -16.13
C VAL A 30 0.34 -7.50 -16.22
N ASN A 31 -0.50 -7.77 -15.22
CA ASN A 31 -1.35 -8.95 -15.21
C ASN A 31 -2.80 -8.65 -15.67
N ILE A 32 -3.02 -7.52 -16.34
CA ILE A 32 -4.31 -7.19 -16.96
C ILE A 32 -4.43 -7.95 -18.28
N SER A 33 -5.15 -9.07 -18.26
CA SER A 33 -5.54 -9.81 -19.47
C SER A 33 -6.76 -9.15 -20.11
N PRO A 34 -6.89 -9.08 -21.45
CA PRO A 34 -8.05 -8.50 -22.13
C PRO A 34 -9.38 -9.23 -21.86
N ALA A 35 -9.36 -10.36 -21.15
CA ALA A 35 -10.54 -11.11 -20.70
C ALA A 35 -10.91 -10.88 -19.21
N GLN A 36 -10.38 -9.83 -18.56
CA GLN A 36 -10.62 -9.57 -17.14
C GLN A 36 -11.89 -8.75 -16.86
N ASP A 37 -12.44 -8.99 -15.66
CA ASP A 37 -13.62 -8.32 -15.14
C ASP A 37 -13.31 -6.83 -14.85
N PRO A 38 -13.95 -5.88 -15.56
CA PRO A 38 -13.65 -4.46 -15.43
C PRO A 38 -13.87 -3.92 -14.01
N ILE A 39 -14.73 -4.56 -13.20
CA ILE A 39 -14.93 -4.19 -11.80
C ILE A 39 -13.68 -4.49 -10.97
N SER A 40 -13.04 -5.64 -11.23
CA SER A 40 -11.83 -6.02 -10.52
C SER A 40 -10.67 -5.08 -10.80
N ASP A 41 -10.56 -4.55 -12.02
CA ASP A 41 -9.44 -3.70 -12.40
C ASP A 41 -9.60 -2.28 -11.84
N ILE A 42 -10.82 -1.73 -11.85
CA ILE A 42 -11.11 -0.46 -11.17
C ILE A 42 -10.81 -0.57 -9.68
N PHE A 43 -11.16 -1.70 -9.04
CA PHE A 43 -10.86 -1.91 -7.62
C PHE A 43 -9.36 -1.98 -7.34
N LYS A 44 -8.57 -2.71 -8.15
CA LYS A 44 -7.10 -2.76 -8.01
C LYS A 44 -6.48 -1.36 -8.11
N PHE A 45 -6.90 -0.56 -9.11
CA PHE A 45 -6.44 0.82 -9.27
C PHE A 45 -6.82 1.71 -8.07
N GLY A 46 -8.06 1.60 -7.59
CA GLY A 46 -8.53 2.33 -6.41
C GLY A 46 -7.73 1.98 -5.16
N LEU A 47 -7.42 0.69 -4.96
CA LEU A 47 -6.62 0.22 -3.83
C LEU A 47 -5.19 0.77 -3.86
N ILE A 48 -4.55 0.79 -5.04
CA ILE A 48 -3.20 1.36 -5.20
C ILE A 48 -3.22 2.86 -4.90
N GLY A 49 -4.21 3.58 -5.42
CA GLY A 49 -4.39 5.01 -5.14
C GLY A 49 -4.55 5.27 -3.64
N PHE A 50 -5.38 4.48 -2.97
CA PHE A 50 -5.57 4.55 -1.52
C PHE A 50 -4.27 4.30 -0.75
N LEU A 51 -3.50 3.27 -1.11
CA LEU A 51 -2.20 2.96 -0.48
C LEU A 51 -1.20 4.11 -0.64
N LEU A 52 -1.13 4.74 -1.81
CA LEU A 52 -0.28 5.90 -2.07
C LEU A 52 -0.66 7.10 -1.19
N VAL A 53 -1.94 7.42 -1.07
CA VAL A 53 -2.43 8.52 -0.23
C VAL A 53 -2.10 8.25 1.24
N MET A 54 -2.37 7.04 1.72
CA MET A 54 -2.08 6.67 3.10
C MET A 54 -0.58 6.70 3.41
N TRP A 55 0.26 6.24 2.47
CA TRP A 55 1.72 6.37 2.57
C TRP A 55 2.14 7.83 2.69
N ALA A 56 1.65 8.72 1.80
CA ALA A 56 2.01 10.14 1.79
C ALA A 56 1.62 10.84 3.09
N VAL A 57 0.41 10.59 3.59
CA VAL A 57 -0.09 11.15 4.87
C VAL A 57 0.75 10.64 6.04
N ASN A 58 1.06 9.34 6.09
CA ASN A 58 1.89 8.79 7.17
C ASN A 58 3.30 9.37 7.16
N TYR A 59 3.93 9.45 6.00
CA TYR A 59 5.26 10.02 5.87
C TYR A 59 5.30 11.50 6.33
N TRP A 60 4.28 12.28 5.94
CA TRP A 60 4.12 13.66 6.40
C TRP A 60 4.00 13.76 7.93
N ILE A 61 3.18 12.90 8.56
CA ILE A 61 3.01 12.86 10.02
C ILE A 61 4.32 12.48 10.71
N GLN A 62 5.05 11.48 10.21
CA GLN A 62 6.34 11.07 10.76
C GLN A 62 7.36 12.22 10.74
N TYR A 63 7.37 13.01 9.67
CA TYR A 63 8.24 14.18 9.55
C TYR A 63 7.84 15.31 10.52
N LYS A 64 6.55 15.62 10.63
CA LYS A 64 6.01 16.71 11.48
C LYS A 64 6.05 16.41 12.97
N LYS A 65 5.76 15.17 13.38
CA LYS A 65 5.56 14.80 14.79
C LYS A 65 6.74 14.06 15.41
N GLN A 66 7.77 13.72 14.62
CA GLN A 66 8.92 12.94 15.05
C GLN A 66 8.56 11.61 15.77
N LYS A 67 7.39 11.05 15.44
CA LYS A 67 6.93 9.74 15.90
C LYS A 67 6.88 8.79 14.70
N TRP A 68 7.77 7.81 14.68
CA TRP A 68 7.99 6.93 13.53
C TRP A 68 7.35 5.54 13.67
N ILE A 69 7.38 4.95 14.86
CA ILE A 69 6.87 3.58 15.10
C ILE A 69 5.37 3.47 14.82
N LEU A 70 4.57 4.39 15.37
CA LEU A 70 3.10 4.32 15.25
C LEU A 70 2.63 4.45 13.79
N PRO A 71 3.14 5.42 12.99
CA PRO A 71 2.71 5.52 11.60
C PRO A 71 3.28 4.41 10.70
N ILE A 72 4.48 3.88 10.98
CA ILE A 72 5.02 2.72 10.25
C ILE A 72 4.15 1.47 10.49
N ALA A 73 3.79 1.20 11.74
CA ALA A 73 2.90 0.09 12.07
C ALA A 73 1.53 0.24 11.36
N GLY A 74 1.02 1.47 11.28
CA GLY A 74 -0.15 1.79 10.47
C GLY A 74 0.04 1.43 8.99
N THR A 75 1.12 1.88 8.34
CA THR A 75 1.35 1.58 6.91
C THR A 75 1.51 0.08 6.65
N ILE A 76 2.25 -0.65 7.51
CA ILE A 76 2.41 -2.11 7.37
C ILE A 76 1.06 -2.80 7.52
N LEU A 77 0.24 -2.39 8.50
CA LEU A 77 -1.12 -2.90 8.67
C LEU A 77 -1.97 -2.66 7.42
N TYR A 78 -1.92 -1.47 6.83
CA TYR A 78 -2.67 -1.17 5.60
C TYR A 78 -2.22 -1.99 4.40
N VAL A 79 -0.91 -2.16 4.20
CA VAL A 79 -0.37 -3.03 3.14
C VAL A 79 -0.81 -4.49 3.36
N THR A 80 -0.81 -4.95 4.61
CA THR A 80 -1.27 -6.31 4.97
C THR A 80 -2.75 -6.50 4.69
N ILE A 81 -3.59 -5.52 5.04
CA ILE A 81 -5.02 -5.54 4.73
C ILE A 81 -5.24 -5.54 3.21
N ALA A 82 -4.49 -4.73 2.47
CA ALA A 82 -4.57 -4.68 1.01
C ALA A 82 -4.23 -6.04 0.37
N LEU A 83 -3.16 -6.68 0.84
CA LEU A 83 -2.78 -8.03 0.39
C LEU A 83 -3.85 -9.07 0.74
N PHE A 84 -4.42 -9.03 1.94
CA PHE A 84 -5.49 -9.93 2.37
C PHE A 84 -6.77 -9.74 1.53
N VAL A 85 -7.15 -8.50 1.25
CA VAL A 85 -8.32 -8.20 0.42
C VAL A 85 -8.11 -8.67 -1.02
N MET A 86 -6.95 -8.37 -1.62
CA MET A 86 -6.64 -8.79 -3.00
C MET A 86 -6.51 -10.32 -3.13
N GLY A 87 -5.85 -10.98 -2.18
CA GLY A 87 -5.52 -12.41 -2.26
C GLY A 87 -6.58 -13.35 -1.68
N GLY A 88 -7.44 -12.88 -0.77
CA GLY A 88 -8.43 -13.70 -0.09
C GLY A 88 -9.86 -13.26 -0.36
N VAL A 89 -10.19 -11.99 -0.07
CA VAL A 89 -11.58 -11.50 -0.14
C VAL A 89 -12.10 -11.40 -1.57
N MET A 90 -11.32 -10.82 -2.48
CA MET A 90 -11.72 -10.65 -3.89
C MET A 90 -11.98 -12.00 -4.60
N PRO A 91 -11.09 -13.02 -4.50
CA PRO A 91 -11.38 -14.34 -5.03
C PRO A 91 -12.65 -14.97 -4.44
N PHE A 92 -12.81 -14.90 -3.11
CA PHE A 92 -13.98 -15.46 -2.43
C PHE A 92 -15.29 -14.80 -2.86
N LEU A 93 -15.32 -13.47 -2.99
CA LEU A 93 -16.51 -12.76 -3.46
C LEU A 93 -16.83 -13.11 -4.92
N ARG A 94 -15.81 -13.35 -5.76
CA ARG A 94 -16.01 -13.77 -7.14
C ARG A 94 -16.68 -15.14 -7.23
N ASP A 95 -16.26 -16.10 -6.41
CA ASP A 95 -16.85 -17.45 -6.35
C ASP A 95 -18.30 -17.46 -5.82
N ILE A 96 -18.74 -16.41 -5.12
CA ILE A 96 -20.13 -16.27 -4.66
C ILE A 96 -21.02 -15.66 -5.74
N VAL A 97 -20.48 -14.69 -6.50
CA VAL A 97 -21.25 -13.89 -7.45
C VAL A 97 -21.36 -14.56 -8.83
N TYR A 98 -20.36 -15.35 -9.22
CA TYR A 98 -20.32 -16.12 -10.48
C TYR A 98 -20.40 -17.62 -10.22
#